data_AF-A0A7Y0S647-F1
#
_entry.id   AF-A0A7Y0S647-F1
#
_cell.length_a   1.000
_cell.length_b   1.000
_cell.length_c   1.000
_cell.angle_alpha   90.00
_cell.angle_beta   90.00
_cell.angle_gamma   90.00
#
_symmetry.space_group_name_H-M   'P 1'
#
loop_
_entity.id
_entity.type
_entity.pdbx_description
1 polymer ?
#
loop_
_entity_poly.entity_id
_entity_poly.type
_entity_poly.pdbx_seq_one_letter_code
_entity_poly.pdbx_strand_id
1 'polypeptide(L)'
;KLDSLVYQFGLDRQSVPANYLDIHCPNWRTQFPLPLEDDIGTRFLNNLLVIASNEVKKKAKKEVKLSCTHYFSWDNQSIRTEVTLPHKQLFMFTREQLSVSRIDLVLFEGQKLLANLGTGYAQFDGEQCHVVIRKTRAE
;
A
#
# COMPACT_ATOMS: atom_id res chain seq x y z
N LYS A 1 3.82 -15.79 -2.46
CA LYS A 1 4.98 -16.33 -3.23
C LYS A 1 5.15 -15.60 -4.57
N LEU A 2 4.16 -15.62 -5.48
CA LEU A 2 4.18 -14.83 -6.72
C LEU A 2 4.29 -13.32 -6.48
N ASP A 3 3.47 -12.75 -5.58
CA ASP A 3 3.55 -11.32 -5.23
C ASP A 3 4.95 -10.91 -4.75
N SER A 4 5.63 -11.79 -4.01
CA SER A 4 7.00 -11.54 -3.54
C SER A 4 7.98 -11.39 -4.70
N LEU A 5 7.86 -12.22 -5.75
CA LEU A 5 8.68 -12.10 -6.95
C LEU A 5 8.35 -10.82 -7.72
N VAL A 6 7.07 -10.44 -7.79
CA VAL A 6 6.64 -9.20 -8.42
C VAL A 6 7.25 -7.98 -7.73
N TYR A 7 7.21 -7.93 -6.39
CA TYR A 7 7.80 -6.85 -5.61
C TYR A 7 9.33 -6.83 -5.67
N GLN A 8 9.98 -8.00 -5.54
CA GLN A 8 11.44 -8.11 -5.48
C GLN A 8 12.10 -7.78 -6.82
N PHE A 9 11.47 -8.13 -7.94
CA PHE A 9 12.03 -7.96 -9.29
C PHE A 9 11.34 -6.87 -10.11
N GLY A 10 10.37 -6.13 -9.55
CA GLY A 10 9.67 -5.05 -10.24
C GLY A 10 8.94 -5.51 -11.50
N LEU A 11 8.32 -6.69 -11.44
CA LEU A 11 7.69 -7.34 -12.61
C LEU A 11 6.44 -6.60 -13.10
N ASP A 12 5.93 -5.67 -12.32
CA ASP A 12 4.90 -4.74 -12.76
C ASP A 12 5.41 -3.87 -13.92
N ARG A 13 6.70 -3.55 -14.01
CA ARG A 13 7.22 -2.65 -15.06
C ARG A 13 7.58 -3.36 -16.36
N GLN A 14 7.47 -4.68 -16.41
CA GLN A 14 7.93 -5.52 -17.52
C GLN A 14 6.76 -5.97 -18.41
N SER A 15 7.00 -6.02 -19.72
CA SER A 15 6.02 -6.50 -20.71
C SER A 15 5.86 -8.02 -20.68
N VAL A 16 6.94 -8.76 -20.40
CA VAL A 16 6.96 -10.22 -20.27
C VAL A 16 7.70 -10.61 -18.97
N PRO A 17 6.97 -10.69 -17.84
CA PRO A 17 7.55 -10.97 -16.52
C PRO A 17 8.35 -12.28 -16.45
N ALA A 18 7.89 -13.33 -17.12
CA ALA A 18 8.56 -14.64 -17.11
C ALA A 18 9.96 -14.55 -17.75
N ASN A 19 10.07 -14.00 -18.97
CA ASN A 19 11.36 -13.86 -19.65
C ASN A 19 12.35 -12.99 -18.86
N TYR A 20 11.85 -11.96 -18.16
CA TYR A 20 12.69 -11.15 -17.28
C TYR A 20 13.23 -11.97 -16.11
N LEU A 21 12.39 -12.78 -15.46
CA LEU A 21 12.83 -13.67 -14.39
C LEU A 21 13.78 -14.76 -14.88
N ASP A 22 13.70 -15.17 -16.14
CA ASP A 22 14.60 -16.20 -16.71
C ASP A 22 16.04 -15.72 -16.76
N ILE A 23 16.22 -14.44 -17.05
CA ILE A 23 17.51 -13.77 -17.13
C ILE A 23 18.02 -13.43 -15.72
N HIS A 24 17.13 -12.94 -14.84
CA HIS A 24 17.52 -12.36 -13.55
C HIS A 24 17.41 -13.31 -12.36
N CYS A 25 16.71 -14.44 -12.49
CA CYS A 25 16.58 -15.46 -11.45
C CYS A 25 16.47 -16.88 -12.07
N PRO A 26 17.56 -17.46 -12.61
CA PRO A 26 17.51 -18.64 -13.49
C PRO A 26 16.79 -19.90 -12.93
N ASN A 27 16.62 -19.98 -11.61
CA ASN A 27 15.98 -21.10 -10.91
C ASN A 27 14.60 -20.77 -10.31
N TRP A 28 14.00 -19.63 -10.65
CA TRP A 28 12.72 -19.22 -10.05
C TRP A 28 11.58 -20.22 -10.33
N ARG A 29 11.66 -20.93 -11.46
CA ARG A 29 10.69 -21.96 -11.88
C ARG A 29 10.66 -23.20 -10.99
N THR A 30 11.79 -23.59 -10.41
CA THR A 30 11.87 -24.78 -9.53
C THR A 30 11.14 -24.58 -8.20
N GLN A 31 10.72 -23.35 -7.90
CA GLN A 31 9.93 -23.01 -6.72
C GLN A 31 8.45 -23.41 -6.85
N PHE A 32 8.04 -23.92 -8.02
CA PHE A 32 6.66 -24.34 -8.28
C PHE A 32 6.57 -25.87 -8.46
N PRO A 33 5.54 -26.52 -7.89
CA PRO A 33 5.43 -27.98 -7.85
C PRO A 33 4.99 -28.62 -9.19
N LEU A 34 5.05 -27.89 -10.30
CA LEU A 34 4.59 -28.36 -11.62
C LEU A 34 5.79 -28.63 -12.53
N PRO A 35 5.78 -29.70 -13.34
CA PRO A 35 6.80 -29.94 -14.36
C PRO A 35 6.68 -28.85 -15.44
N LEU A 36 7.78 -28.14 -15.69
CA LEU A 36 7.82 -26.93 -16.52
C LEU A 36 8.64 -27.12 -17.80
N GLU A 37 8.62 -28.33 -18.36
CA GLU A 37 9.29 -28.62 -19.64
C GLU A 37 8.38 -28.36 -20.85
N ASP A 38 7.07 -28.19 -20.64
CA ASP A 38 6.10 -27.96 -21.72
C ASP A 38 5.75 -26.46 -21.88
N ASP A 39 5.65 -26.00 -23.14
CA ASP A 39 5.23 -24.63 -23.54
C ASP A 39 3.95 -24.16 -22.80
N ILE A 40 3.05 -25.10 -22.52
CA ILE A 40 1.81 -24.86 -21.77
C ILE A 40 2.09 -24.37 -20.34
N GLY A 41 3.06 -24.97 -19.64
CA GLY A 41 3.44 -24.60 -18.27
C GLY A 41 4.07 -23.21 -18.21
N THR A 42 4.90 -22.88 -19.20
CA THR A 42 5.50 -21.55 -19.34
C THR A 42 4.44 -20.48 -19.58
N ARG A 43 3.48 -20.75 -20.49
CA ARG A 43 2.36 -19.83 -20.75
C ARG A 43 1.47 -19.64 -19.53
N PHE A 44 1.20 -20.70 -18.77
CA PHE A 44 0.40 -20.63 -17.55
C PHE A 44 1.07 -19.76 -16.49
N LEU A 45 2.35 -19.98 -16.20
CA LEU A 45 3.10 -19.17 -15.24
C LEU A 45 3.21 -17.70 -15.68
N ASN A 46 3.46 -17.46 -16.96
CA ASN A 46 3.51 -16.09 -17.48
C ASN A 46 2.16 -15.38 -17.28
N ASN A 47 1.04 -16.07 -17.55
CA ASN A 47 -0.28 -15.52 -17.31
C ASN A 47 -0.55 -15.25 -15.82
N LEU A 48 -0.14 -16.17 -14.92
CA LEU A 48 -0.23 -15.96 -13.48
C LEU A 48 0.58 -14.74 -13.02
N LEU A 49 1.80 -14.57 -13.54
CA LEU A 49 2.65 -13.42 -13.24
C LEU A 49 2.05 -12.12 -13.77
N VAL A 50 1.47 -12.12 -14.97
CA VAL A 50 0.77 -10.95 -15.54
C VAL A 50 -0.42 -10.56 -14.66
N ILE A 51 -1.22 -11.53 -14.22
CA ILE A 51 -2.35 -11.29 -13.31
C ILE A 51 -1.84 -10.70 -11.99
N ALA A 52 -0.81 -11.31 -11.38
CA ALA A 52 -0.21 -10.83 -10.13
C ALA A 52 0.37 -9.41 -10.28
N SER A 53 1.11 -9.14 -11.35
CA SER A 53 1.65 -7.81 -11.68
C SER A 53 0.54 -6.76 -11.85
N ASN A 54 -0.57 -7.12 -12.51
CA ASN A 54 -1.70 -6.21 -12.67
C ASN A 54 -2.41 -5.92 -11.34
N GLU A 55 -2.54 -6.91 -10.46
CA GLU A 55 -3.09 -6.70 -9.12
C GLU A 55 -2.17 -5.84 -8.24
N VAL A 56 -0.85 -6.03 -8.33
CA VAL A 56 0.12 -5.14 -7.66
C VAL A 56 0.05 -3.71 -8.20
N LYS A 57 -0.05 -3.51 -9.52
CA LYS A 57 -0.27 -2.18 -10.12
C LYS A 57 -1.55 -1.52 -9.64
N LYS A 58 -2.66 -2.27 -9.58
CA LYS A 58 -3.95 -1.75 -9.10
C LYS A 58 -3.86 -1.34 -7.63
N LYS A 59 -3.17 -2.12 -6.79
CA LYS A 59 -2.91 -1.77 -5.39
C LYS A 59 -2.04 -0.50 -5.28
N ALA A 60 -0.96 -0.40 -6.06
CA ALA A 60 -0.10 0.79 -6.08
C ALA A 60 -0.85 2.05 -6.55
N LYS A 61 -1.71 1.95 -7.57
CA LYS A 61 -2.56 3.07 -8.03
C LYS A 61 -3.62 3.47 -6.99
N LYS A 62 -4.00 2.58 -6.08
CA LYS A 62 -4.94 2.83 -4.99
C LYS A 62 -4.25 3.34 -3.71
N GLU A 63 -2.92 3.48 -3.67
CA GLU A 63 -2.26 4.15 -2.55
C GLU A 63 -2.55 5.65 -2.61
N VAL A 64 -3.65 6.02 -1.96
CA VAL A 64 -4.00 7.39 -1.65
C VAL A 64 -2.90 7.96 -0.75
N LYS A 65 -2.31 9.10 -1.15
CA LYS A 65 -1.30 9.80 -0.34
C LYS A 65 -1.97 10.69 0.71
N LEU A 66 -1.21 11.04 1.75
CA LEU A 66 -1.60 12.11 2.66
C LEU A 66 -1.74 13.42 1.88
N SER A 67 -2.91 14.06 1.95
CA SER A 67 -3.15 15.36 1.33
C SER A 67 -4.09 16.23 2.16
N CYS A 68 -3.90 17.54 2.06
CA CYS A 68 -4.76 18.56 2.66
C CYS A 68 -5.12 19.56 1.57
N THR A 69 -6.41 19.70 1.28
CA THR A 69 -6.93 20.57 0.22
C THR A 69 -7.90 21.56 0.83
N HIS A 70 -7.70 22.84 0.55
CA HIS A 70 -8.57 23.92 1.04
C HIS A 70 -9.44 24.45 -0.09
N TYR A 71 -10.72 24.64 0.19
CA TYR A 71 -11.71 25.22 -0.71
C TYR A 71 -12.24 26.51 -0.08
N PHE A 72 -12.19 27.60 -0.83
CA PHE A 72 -12.83 28.85 -0.42
C PHE A 72 -14.20 28.97 -1.08
N SER A 73 -15.22 29.22 -0.28
CA SER A 73 -16.58 29.44 -0.74
C SER A 73 -16.92 30.92 -0.62
N TRP A 74 -17.19 31.56 -1.75
CA TRP A 74 -17.55 32.98 -1.82
C TRP A 74 -18.93 33.27 -1.21
N ASP A 75 -19.88 32.33 -1.35
CA ASP A 75 -21.27 32.52 -0.94
C ASP A 75 -21.43 32.71 0.57
N ASN A 76 -20.59 32.05 1.36
CA ASN A 76 -20.61 32.09 2.82
C ASN A 76 -19.27 32.54 3.43
N GLN A 77 -18.35 33.03 2.59
CA GLN A 77 -17.00 33.46 2.99
C GLN A 77 -16.29 32.47 3.93
N SER A 78 -16.40 31.18 3.63
CA SER A 78 -15.84 30.11 4.46
C SER A 78 -14.73 29.34 3.76
N ILE A 79 -13.82 28.78 4.57
CA ILE A 79 -12.81 27.83 4.12
C ILE A 79 -13.26 26.43 4.58
N ARG A 80 -13.39 25.52 3.62
CA ARG A 80 -13.55 24.08 3.89
C ARG A 80 -12.23 23.38 3.66
N THR A 81 -11.85 22.50 4.57
CA THR A 81 -10.59 21.77 4.50
C THR A 81 -10.87 20.29 4.37
N GLU A 82 -10.41 19.69 3.29
CA GLU A 82 -10.46 18.25 3.08
C GLU A 82 -9.10 17.64 3.39
N VAL A 83 -9.06 16.69 4.32
CA VAL A 83 -7.88 15.91 4.65
C VAL A 83 -8.09 14.47 4.20
N THR A 84 -7.15 13.97 3.40
CA THR A 84 -7.14 12.59 2.96
C THR A 84 -5.92 11.87 3.55
N LEU A 85 -6.14 10.71 4.15
CA LEU A 85 -5.12 9.87 4.79
C LEU A 85 -4.86 8.61 3.94
N PRO A 86 -3.60 8.15 3.85
CA PRO A 86 -3.31 6.84 3.28
C PRO A 86 -3.88 5.74 4.18
N HIS A 87 -4.14 4.57 3.61
CA HIS A 87 -4.58 3.40 4.39
C HIS A 87 -3.52 2.93 5.40
N LYS A 88 -2.24 3.21 5.14
CA LYS A 88 -1.11 2.90 6.01
C LYS A 88 -0.16 4.09 6.04
N GLN A 89 0.15 4.59 7.23
CA GLN A 89 1.06 5.73 7.42
C GLN A 89 2.17 5.33 8.38
N LEU A 90 3.41 5.72 8.07
CA LEU A 90 4.54 5.56 8.99
C LEU A 90 4.46 6.62 10.09
N PHE A 91 4.64 6.18 11.33
CA PHE A 91 4.77 7.01 12.52
C PHE A 91 6.05 6.66 13.26
N MET A 92 6.68 7.66 13.87
CA MET A 92 7.94 7.51 14.60
C MET A 92 7.69 7.19 16.09
N PHE A 93 6.99 6.08 16.35
CA PHE A 93 6.80 5.53 17.70
C PHE A 93 7.58 4.24 17.84
N THR A 94 8.23 4.02 18.98
CA THR A 94 8.77 2.71 19.34
C THR A 94 7.70 1.86 20.01
N ARG A 95 7.93 0.55 20.09
CA ARG A 95 6.97 -0.38 20.71
C ARG A 95 6.76 -0.09 22.19
N GLU A 96 7.80 0.36 22.87
CA GLU A 96 7.82 0.65 24.30
C GLU A 96 7.04 1.92 24.65
N GLN A 97 6.87 2.82 23.69
CA GLN A 97 6.09 4.05 23.85
C GLN A 97 4.57 3.81 23.79
N LEU A 98 4.14 2.64 23.32
CA LEU A 98 2.73 2.29 23.20
C LEU A 98 2.33 1.24 24.23
N SER A 99 1.37 1.60 25.09
CA SER A 99 0.74 0.64 26.01
C SER A 99 -0.24 -0.29 25.27
N VAL A 100 -0.81 0.18 24.16
CA VAL A 100 -1.77 -0.55 23.32
C VAL A 100 -1.53 -0.25 21.84
N SER A 101 -1.88 -1.19 20.96
CA SER A 101 -1.80 -0.99 19.51
C SER A 101 -2.92 -0.14 18.93
N ARG A 102 -3.97 0.11 19.71
CA ARG A 102 -5.11 0.94 19.32
C ARG A 102 -4.76 2.41 19.49
N ILE A 103 -4.82 3.18 18.41
CA ILE A 103 -4.51 4.62 18.41
C ILE A 103 -5.74 5.38 17.91
N ASP A 104 -6.11 6.46 18.59
CA ASP A 104 -7.16 7.36 18.09
C ASP A 104 -6.56 8.47 17.24
N LEU A 105 -7.13 8.67 16.06
CA LEU A 105 -6.70 9.63 15.07
C LEU A 105 -7.63 10.84 15.11
N VAL A 106 -7.04 12.02 15.26
CA VAL A 106 -7.76 13.28 15.45
C VAL A 106 -7.09 14.38 14.65
N LEU A 107 -7.87 15.30 14.11
CA LEU A 107 -7.41 16.47 13.37
C LEU A 107 -7.53 17.70 14.26
N PHE A 108 -6.44 18.44 14.41
CA PHE A 108 -6.40 19.70 15.13
C PHE A 108 -6.07 20.86 14.19
N GLU A 109 -6.66 22.02 14.47
CA GLU A 109 -6.22 23.32 13.95
C GLU A 109 -5.79 24.17 15.15
N GLY A 110 -4.48 24.35 15.28
CA GLY A 110 -3.89 24.90 16.49
C GLY A 110 -4.26 24.03 17.70
N GLN A 111 -5.03 24.60 18.63
CA GLN A 111 -5.51 23.89 19.83
C GLN A 111 -6.96 23.38 19.70
N LYS A 112 -7.62 23.68 18.58
CA LYS A 112 -9.01 23.30 18.35
C LYS A 112 -9.07 21.91 17.71
N LEU A 113 -9.74 20.98 18.36
CA LEU A 113 -10.10 19.70 17.75
C LEU A 113 -11.13 19.96 16.63
N LEU A 114 -10.77 19.64 15.40
CA LEU A 114 -11.63 19.80 14.23
C LEU A 114 -12.42 18.53 13.92
N ALA A 115 -11.76 17.37 13.96
CA ALA A 115 -12.40 16.12 13.57
C ALA A 115 -11.82 14.92 14.32
N ASN A 116 -12.68 13.93 14.58
CA ASN A 116 -12.26 12.59 14.97
C ASN A 116 -12.27 11.69 13.72
N LEU A 117 -11.10 11.16 13.40
CA LEU A 117 -10.85 10.28 12.24
C LEU A 117 -11.02 8.81 12.62
N GLY A 118 -11.41 8.53 13.86
CA GLY A 118 -11.64 7.21 14.40
C GLY A 118 -10.33 6.53 14.81
N THR A 119 -10.43 5.22 14.98
CA THR A 119 -9.33 4.41 15.50
C THR A 119 -8.48 3.84 14.35
N GLY A 120 -7.17 4.02 14.47
CA GLY A 120 -6.15 3.29 13.74
C GLY A 120 -5.50 2.19 14.59
N TYR A 121 -4.76 1.30 13.94
CA TYR A 121 -4.02 0.22 14.61
C TYR A 121 -2.55 0.26 14.25
N ALA A 122 -1.69 0.36 15.26
CA ALA A 122 -0.25 0.26 15.12
C ALA A 122 0.17 -1.18 14.76
N GLN A 123 0.99 -1.29 13.72
CA GLN A 123 1.67 -2.49 13.28
C GLN A 123 3.16 -2.19 13.22
N PHE A 124 3.97 -3.03 13.84
CA PHE A 124 5.42 -2.86 13.85
C PHE A 124 6.07 -3.79 12.84
N ASP A 125 6.94 -3.22 12.02
CA ASP A 125 7.86 -3.95 11.14
C ASP A 125 9.30 -3.58 11.57
N GLY A 126 9.88 -4.40 12.44
CA GLY A 126 11.08 -4.03 13.20
C GLY A 126 10.84 -2.80 14.07
N GLU A 127 11.68 -1.78 13.89
CA GLU A 127 11.59 -0.48 14.58
C GLU A 127 10.56 0.48 13.97
N GLN A 128 9.99 0.15 12.81
CA GLN A 128 9.06 1.04 12.10
C GLN A 128 7.62 0.78 12.55
N CYS A 129 6.96 1.81 13.08
CA CYS A 129 5.54 1.76 13.40
C CYS A 129 4.72 2.26 12.22
N HIS A 130 3.86 1.41 11.69
CA HIS A 130 2.86 1.78 10.71
C HIS A 130 1.46 1.75 11.33
N VAL A 131 0.72 2.84 11.19
CA VAL A 131 -0.68 2.88 11.60
C VAL A 131 -1.56 2.58 10.40
N VAL A 132 -2.39 1.55 10.56
CA VAL A 132 -3.44 1.21 9.60
C VAL A 132 -4.67 2.06 9.89
N ILE A 133 -5.10 2.81 8.88
CA ILE A 133 -6.14 3.83 8.97
C ILE A 133 -7.38 3.34 8.21
N ARG A 134 -8.53 3.30 8.87
CA ARG A 134 -9.80 2.83 8.27
C ARG A 134 -10.62 3.94 7.63
N LYS A 135 -10.63 5.13 8.25
CA LYS A 135 -11.31 6.31 7.70
C LYS A 135 -10.27 7.19 7.03
N THR A 136 -10.28 7.20 5.71
CA THR A 136 -9.23 7.83 4.90
C THR A 136 -9.56 9.27 4.48
N ARG A 137 -10.72 9.82 4.88
CA ARG A 137 -11.16 11.15 4.46
C ARG A 137 -11.92 11.86 5.59
N ALA A 138 -11.66 13.16 5.74
CA ALA A 138 -12.40 14.08 6.59
C ALA A 138 -12.50 15.45 5.92
N GLU A 139 -13.59 16.16 6.24
CA GLU A 139 -13.97 17.46 5.68
C GLU A 139 -14.52 18.37 6.78
#